data_AF-A0A4P6X4V9-F1
#
_entry.id   AF-A0A4P6X4V9-F1
#
_cell.length_a   1.000
_cell.length_b   1.000
_cell.length_c   1.000
_cell.angle_alpha   90.00
_cell.angle_beta   90.00
_cell.angle_gamma   90.00
#
_symmetry.space_group_name_H-M   'P 1'
#
loop_
_entity.id
_entity.type
_entity.pdbx_description
1 polymer ?
#
loop_
_entity_poly.entity_id
_entity_poly.type
_entity_poly.pdbx_seq_one_letter_code
_entity_poly.pdbx_strand_id
1 'polypeptide(L)' 'MIGRRTLIELLHIAAGVIGAAVIAYGAVWALPHAASPIWEVAFGMMAVIVFMGVRPLRMAWRADRNRHDPALRD' A
#
# COMPACT_ATOMS: atom_id res chain seq x y z
N MET A 1 -12.95 2.51 14.93
CA MET A 1 -12.65 1.11 14.59
C MET A 1 -12.33 1.06 13.10
N ILE A 2 -11.19 0.47 12.70
CA ILE A 2 -10.84 0.34 11.28
C ILE A 2 -11.89 -0.58 10.63
N GLY A 3 -12.65 -0.08 9.66
CA GLY A 3 -13.64 -0.88 8.97
C GLY A 3 -13.00 -1.90 8.04
N ARG A 4 -13.71 -2.99 7.76
CA ARG A 4 -13.22 -4.14 6.98
C ARG A 4 -12.66 -3.74 5.61
N ARG A 5 -13.22 -2.71 4.98
CA ARG A 5 -12.79 -2.21 3.66
C ARG A 5 -11.41 -1.55 3.74
N THR A 6 -11.24 -0.65 4.71
CA THR A 6 -9.98 0.02 5.02
C THR A 6 -8.86 -0.98 5.32
N LEU A 7 -9.15 -2.07 6.04
CA LEU A 7 -8.17 -3.13 6.31
C LEU A 7 -7.73 -3.87 5.03
N ILE A 8 -8.68 -4.21 4.14
CA ILE A 8 -8.36 -4.90 2.88
C ILE A 8 -7.48 -4.02 1.99
N GLU A 9 -7.79 -2.73 1.86
CA GLU A 9 -6.95 -1.81 1.09
C GLU A 9 -5.56 -1.62 1.70
N LEU A 10 -5.46 -1.57 3.04
CA LEU A 10 -4.16 -1.51 3.70
C LEU A 10 -3.33 -2.77 3.44
N LEU A 11 -3.95 -3.96 3.53
CA LEU A 11 -3.30 -5.23 3.20
C LEU A 11 -2.89 -5.30 1.73
N HIS A 12 -3.69 -4.74 0.82
CA HIS A 12 -3.36 -4.71 -0.60
C HIS A 12 -2.12 -3.84 -0.89
N ILE A 13 -2.03 -2.66 -0.26
CA ILE A 13 -0.84 -1.79 -0.36
C ILE A 13 0.37 -2.50 0.23
N ALA A 14 0.22 -3.10 1.42
CA ALA A 14 1.30 -3.85 2.07
C ALA A 14 1.80 -5.01 1.20
N ALA A 15 0.89 -5.76 0.59
CA ALA A 15 1.23 -6.86 -0.33
C ALA A 15 2.01 -6.35 -1.54
N GLY A 16 1.62 -5.21 -2.12
CA GLY A 16 2.37 -4.58 -3.23
C GLY A 16 3.78 -4.18 -2.84
N VAL A 17 3.95 -3.53 -1.68
CA VAL A 17 5.27 -3.10 -1.16
C VAL A 17 6.15 -4.31 -0.86
N ILE A 18 5.61 -5.34 -0.20
CA ILE A 18 6.33 -6.58 0.09
C ILE A 18 6.73 -7.28 -1.21
N GLY A 19 5.82 -7.36 -2.19
CA GLY A 19 6.11 -7.94 -3.50
C GLY A 19 7.27 -7.25 -4.21
N ALA A 20 7.29 -5.91 -4.21
CA ALA A 20 8.39 -5.14 -4.76
C ALA A 20 9.73 -5.43 -4.03
N ALA A 21 9.70 -5.56 -2.70
CA ALA A 21 10.89 -5.85 -1.90
C ALA A 21 11.46 -7.24 -2.19
N VAL A 22 10.60 -8.25 -2.34
CA VAL A 22 10.99 -9.62 -2.66
C VAL A 22 11.64 -9.68 -4.06
N ILE A 23 11.07 -8.98 -5.04
CA ILE A 23 11.64 -8.92 -6.39
C ILE A 23 13.01 -8.22 -6.37
N ALA A 24 13.12 -7.08 -5.68
CA ALA A 24 14.38 -6.35 -5.54
C ALA A 24 15.45 -7.20 -4.85
N TYR A 25 15.09 -7.90 -3.79
CA TYR A 25 15.97 -8.82 -3.09
C TYR A 25 16.46 -9.95 -4.00
N GLY A 26 15.56 -10.56 -4.78
CA GLY A 26 15.94 -11.58 -5.77
C GLY A 26 16.88 -11.04 -6.86
N ALA A 27 16.65 -9.82 -7.32
CA ALA A 27 17.53 -9.15 -8.27
C ALA A 27 18.92 -8.85 -7.68
N VAL A 28 18.99 -8.39 -6.43
CA VAL A 28 20.26 -8.16 -5.71
C VAL A 28 21.01 -9.47 -5.49
N TRP A 29 20.31 -10.56 -5.17
CA TRP A 29 20.92 -11.87 -5.04
C TRP A 29 21.53 -12.35 -6.36
N ALA A 30 20.86 -12.10 -7.49
CA ALA A 30 21.37 -12.44 -8.81
C ALA A 30 22.50 -11.52 -9.31
N LEU A 31 22.47 -10.23 -8.95
CA LEU A 31 23.39 -9.20 -9.44
C LEU A 31 23.87 -8.26 -8.32
N PRO A 32 24.70 -8.76 -7.38
CA PRO A 32 25.05 -8.03 -6.15
C PRO A 32 25.82 -6.73 -6.42
N HIS A 33 26.60 -6.66 -7.50
CA HIS A 33 27.32 -5.43 -7.89
C HIS A 33 26.39 -4.27 -8.26
N ALA A 34 25.13 -4.56 -8.62
CA ALA A 34 24.11 -3.57 -8.95
C ALA A 34 23.13 -3.32 -7.80
N ALA A 35 23.46 -3.71 -6.56
CA ALA A 35 22.54 -3.62 -5.42
C ALA A 35 22.00 -2.20 -5.19
N SER A 36 22.85 -1.16 -5.25
CA SER A 36 22.42 0.24 -5.04
C SER A 36 21.35 0.69 -6.03
N PRO A 37 21.58 0.65 -7.36
CA PRO A 37 20.55 1.09 -8.31
C PRO A 37 19.28 0.22 -8.28
N ILE A 38 19.39 -1.07 -7.96
CA ILE A 38 18.21 -1.94 -7.79
C ILE A 38 17.35 -1.45 -6.62
N TRP A 39 17.96 -1.21 -5.46
CA TRP A 39 17.24 -0.72 -4.29
C TRP A 39 16.70 0.70 -4.47
N GLU A 40 17.44 1.59 -5.13
CA GLU A 40 16.97 2.96 -5.45
C GLU A 40 15.65 2.92 -6.25
N VAL A 41 15.60 2.12 -7.32
CA VAL A 41 14.38 1.96 -8.12
C VAL A 41 13.28 1.26 -7.33
N ALA A 42 13.63 0.24 -6.55
CA ALA A 42 12.66 -0.49 -5.73
C ALA A 42 11.98 0.42 -4.70
N PHE A 43 12.74 1.26 -3.99
CA PHE A 43 12.19 2.24 -3.07
C PHE A 43 11.31 3.26 -3.79
N GLY A 44 11.72 3.73 -4.97
CA GLY A 44 10.89 4.58 -5.81
C GLY A 44 9.53 3.95 -6.16
N MET A 45 9.53 2.68 -6.54
CA MET A 45 8.30 1.95 -6.86
C MET A 45 7.44 1.66 -5.63
N MET A 46 8.04 1.34 -4.47
CA MET A 46 7.29 1.20 -3.21
C MET A 46 6.57 2.49 -2.85
N ALA A 47 7.22 3.64 -3.03
CA ALA A 47 6.57 4.93 -2.82
C ALA A 47 5.38 5.12 -3.76
N VAL A 48 5.52 4.81 -5.06
CA VAL A 48 4.42 4.87 -6.03
C VAL A 48 3.24 3.97 -5.62
N ILE A 49 3.52 2.74 -5.20
CA ILE A 49 2.49 1.79 -4.71
C ILE A 49 1.72 2.39 -3.54
N VAL A 50 2.43 2.97 -2.57
CA VAL A 50 1.80 3.63 -1.42
C VAL A 50 0.96 4.82 -1.87
N PHE A 51 1.48 5.68 -2.76
CA PHE A 51 0.75 6.85 -3.26
C PHE A 51 -0.53 6.48 -4.02
N MET A 52 -0.50 5.44 -4.86
CA MET A 52 -1.70 4.92 -5.52
C MET A 52 -2.75 4.44 -4.52
N GLY A 53 -2.32 3.89 -3.38
CA GLY A 53 -3.18 3.43 -2.29
C GLY A 53 -3.86 4.52 -1.45
N VAL A 54 -3.36 5.77 -1.49
CA VAL A 54 -3.90 6.87 -0.66
C VAL A 54 -5.34 7.24 -1.02
N ARG A 55 -5.67 7.24 -2.32
CA ARG A 55 -6.99 7.66 -2.81
C ARG A 55 -8.11 6.65 -2.43
N PRO A 56 -7.93 5.33 -2.63
CA PRO A 56 -8.86 4.32 -2.12
C PRO A 56 -9.02 4.38 -0.60
N LEU A 57 -7.92 4.54 0.15
CA LEU A 57 -7.95 4.62 1.62
C LEU A 57 -8.78 5.82 2.11
N ARG A 58 -8.64 6.98 1.47
CA ARG A 58 -9.48 8.17 1.75
C ARG A 58 -10.96 7.92 1.46
N MET A 59 -11.29 7.17 0.41
CA MET A 59 -12.68 6.84 0.05
C MET A 59 -13.28 5.85 1.04
N ALA A 60 -12.54 4.79 1.41
CA ALA A 60 -12.96 3.80 2.40
C ALA A 60 -13.17 4.42 3.78
N TRP A 61 -12.26 5.30 4.21
CA TRP A 61 -12.38 5.98 5.51
C TRP A 61 -13.61 6.90 5.59
N ARG A 62 -13.95 7.60 4.50
CA ARG A 62 -15.18 8.40 4.41
C ARG A 62 -16.44 7.53 4.44
N ALA A 63 -16.44 6.40 3.73
CA ALA A 63 -17.55 5.46 3.74
C ALA A 63 -17.77 4.82 5.12
N ASP A 64 -16.69 4.45 5.81
CA ASP A 64 -16.77 3.90 7.17
C ASP A 64 -17.26 4.95 8.19
N ARG A 65 -16.85 6.22 8.04
CA ARG A 65 -17.30 7.32 8.92
C ARG A 65 -18.79 7.62 8.76
N ASN A 66 -19.29 7.69 7.52
CA ASN A 66 -20.70 7.95 7.25
C ASN A 66 -21.62 6.81 7.72
N ARG A 67 -21.11 5.58 7.78
CA ARG A 67 -21.88 4.42 8.25
C ARG A 67 -22.05 4.37 9.76
N HIS A 68 -21.25 5.15 10.49
CA HIS A 68 -21.26 5.24 11.96
C HIS A 68 -21.90 6.53 12.47
N ASP A 69 -22.42 7.40 11.60
CA ASP A 69 -23.15 8.58 12.03
C ASP A 69 -24.64 8.23 12.21
N PRO A 70 -25.17 8.20 13.45
CA PRO A 70 -26.57 7.89 13.71
C PRO A 70 -27.54 9.00 13.27
N ALA A 71 -27.07 10.22 13.01
CA ALA A 71 -27.90 11.39 12.66
C ALA A 71 -28.45 11.41 11.22
N LEU A 72 -28.16 10.38 10.42
CA LEU A 72 -28.61 10.23 9.02
C LEU A 72 -29.56 9.03 8.83
N ARG A 73 -30.14 8.51 9.92
CA ARG A 73 -31.07 7.35 9.92
C ARG A 73 -32.55 7.75 10.05
N ASP A 74 -32.84 9.03 9.93
CA ASP A 74 -34.16 9.65 10.12
C ASP A 74 -34.68 10.19 8.77
#